data_AF-A0A9X3WZK1-F1
#
_entry.id   AF-A0A9X3WZK1-F1
#
_cell.length_a   1.000
_cell.length_b   1.000
_cell.length_c   1.000
_cell.angle_alpha   90.00
_cell.angle_beta   90.00
_cell.angle_gamma   90.00
#
_symmetry.space_group_name_H-M   'P 1'
#
loop_
_entity.id
_entity.type
_entity.pdbx_description
1 polymer ?
#
loop_
_entity_poly.entity_id
_entity_poly.type
_entity_poly.pdbx_seq_one_letter_code
_entity_poly.pdbx_strand_id
1 'polypeptide(L)'
;MPTAPRRLLVALAFGFAGAALAYVALRLIESVWFPEPDPAIVIWSDRSRFVWRALLAAYAGGAAIFGGHALATRSIEAAAVWLGRVSVAAALALALQGALVP
;
A
#
# COMPACT_ATOMS: atom_id res chain seq x y z
N MET A 1 19.69 13.10 -17.24
CA MET A 1 18.77 13.26 -16.09
C MET A 1 17.47 12.56 -16.41
N PRO A 2 16.91 11.71 -15.51
CA PRO A 2 15.60 11.11 -15.72
C PRO A 2 14.54 12.20 -15.92
N THR A 3 13.70 12.05 -16.93
CA THR A 3 12.66 13.03 -17.27
C THR A 3 11.68 13.17 -16.09
N ALA A 4 11.23 14.40 -15.80
CA ALA A 4 10.23 14.68 -14.78
C ALA A 4 9.03 13.72 -14.77
N PRO A 5 8.41 13.36 -15.91
CA PRO A 5 7.31 12.39 -15.95
C PRO A 5 7.72 11.00 -15.45
N ARG A 6 8.92 10.52 -15.79
CA ARG A 6 9.38 9.18 -15.36
C ARG A 6 9.52 9.11 -13.84
N ARG A 7 10.02 10.18 -13.22
CA ARG A 7 10.15 10.26 -11.75
C ARG A 7 8.78 10.29 -11.06
N LEU A 8 7.80 10.99 -11.65
CA LEU A 8 6.44 11.00 -11.13
C LEU A 8 5.80 9.61 -11.18
N LEU A 9 5.94 8.89 -12.29
CA LEU A 9 5.41 7.54 -12.43
C LEU A 9 6.01 6.57 -11.41
N VAL A 10 7.33 6.62 -11.22
CA VAL A 10 8.00 5.80 -10.19
C VAL A 10 7.49 6.15 -8.80
N ALA A 11 7.36 7.43 -8.47
CA ALA A 11 6.83 7.88 -7.18
C ALA A 11 5.40 7.38 -6.94
N LEU A 12 4.50 7.53 -7.92
CA LEU A 12 3.13 7.04 -7.83
C LEU A 12 3.08 5.51 -7.66
N ALA A 13 3.93 4.78 -8.39
CA ALA A 13 4.00 3.32 -8.27
C ALA A 13 4.45 2.87 -6.88
N PHE A 14 5.43 3.55 -6.26
CA PHE A 14 5.77 3.34 -4.85
C PHE A 14 4.59 3.63 -3.93
N GLY A 15 3.83 4.69 -4.21
CA GLY A 15 2.64 5.04 -3.44
C GLY A 15 1.58 3.95 -3.44
N PHE A 16 1.21 3.45 -4.62
CA PHE A 16 0.23 2.38 -4.74
C PHE A 16 0.71 1.07 -4.12
N ALA A 17 1.97 0.69 -4.34
CA ALA A 17 2.53 -0.52 -3.74
C ALA A 17 2.63 -0.42 -2.22
N GLY A 18 3.01 0.75 -1.70
CA GLY A 18 3.03 1.05 -0.26
C GLY A 18 1.65 1.02 0.37
N ALA A 19 0.64 1.60 -0.29
CA ALA A 19 -0.75 1.55 0.17
C ALA A 19 -1.26 0.11 0.25
N ALA A 20 -1.01 -0.70 -0.78
CA ALA A 20 -1.39 -2.11 -0.79
C ALA A 20 -0.76 -2.89 0.37
N LEU A 21 0.56 -2.72 0.60
CA LEU A 21 1.25 -3.37 1.71
C LEU A 21 0.72 -2.93 3.08
N ALA A 22 0.49 -1.63 3.27
CA ALA A 22 -0.06 -1.09 4.50
C ALA A 22 -1.47 -1.61 4.77
N TYR A 23 -2.32 -1.67 3.74
CA TYR A 23 -3.67 -2.22 3.84
C TYR A 23 -3.64 -3.68 4.27
N VAL A 24 -2.80 -4.51 3.63
CA VAL A 24 -2.65 -5.93 3.98
C VAL A 24 -2.16 -6.09 5.42
N ALA A 25 -1.14 -5.34 5.82
CA ALA A 25 -0.61 -5.40 7.18
C ALA A 25 -1.68 -5.07 8.22
N LEU A 26 -2.44 -3.98 8.01
CA LEU A 26 -3.53 -3.59 8.90
C LEU A 26 -4.64 -4.65 8.91
N ARG A 27 -4.99 -5.24 7.77
CA ARG A 27 -6.01 -6.31 7.70
C ARG A 27 -5.58 -7.54 8.50
N LEU A 28 -4.32 -7.95 8.40
CA LEU A 28 -3.78 -9.10 9.13
C LEU A 28 -3.72 -8.84 10.64
N ILE A 29 -3.35 -7.62 11.05
CA ILE A 29 -3.38 -7.21 12.46
C ILE A 29 -4.82 -7.28 12.99
N GLU A 30 -5.78 -6.71 12.26
CA GLU A 30 -7.18 -6.74 12.63
C GLU A 30 -7.76 -8.17 12.69
N SER A 31 -7.42 -9.03 11.73
CA SER A 31 -7.94 -10.42 11.71
C SER A 31 -7.44 -11.26 12.89
N VAL A 32 -6.23 -10.98 13.39
CA VAL A 32 -5.64 -11.71 14.51
C VAL A 32 -6.09 -11.16 15.87
N TRP A 33 -6.15 -9.83 16.02
CA TRP A 33 -6.35 -9.19 17.32
C TRP A 33 -7.81 -8.78 17.58
N PHE A 34 -8.59 -8.60 16.51
CA PHE A 34 -9.94 -8.06 16.60
C PHE A 34 -10.90 -8.75 15.61
N PRO A 35 -11.15 -10.06 15.72
CA PRO A 35 -12.12 -10.75 14.87
C PRO A 35 -13.52 -10.13 15.04
N GLU A 36 -14.15 -9.70 13.95
CA GLU A 36 -15.45 -9.01 13.96
C GLU A 36 -16.44 -9.63 12.96
N PRO A 37 -17.76 -9.53 13.20
CA PRO A 37 -18.78 -9.99 12.26
C PRO A 37 -18.81 -9.14 10.98
N ASP A 38 -19.39 -9.72 9.93
CA ASP A 38 -19.32 -9.31 8.53
C ASP A 38 -19.21 -7.78 8.26
N PRO A 39 -18.08 -7.29 7.71
CA PRO A 39 -17.85 -5.87 7.47
C PRO A 39 -18.78 -5.25 6.42
N ALA A 40 -19.52 -6.05 5.65
CA ALA A 40 -20.52 -5.56 4.70
C ALA A 40 -21.66 -4.77 5.36
N ILE A 41 -21.87 -4.94 6.67
CA ILE A 41 -23.02 -4.37 7.40
C ILE A 41 -22.80 -2.89 7.77
N VAL A 42 -21.55 -2.39 7.78
CA VAL A 42 -21.19 -1.13 8.49
C VAL A 42 -20.31 -0.17 7.66
N ILE A 43 -20.22 -0.37 6.33
CA ILE A 43 -19.24 0.31 5.46
C ILE A 43 -19.28 1.85 5.58
N TRP A 44 -20.45 2.44 5.85
CA TRP A 44 -20.70 3.89 5.93
C TRP A 44 -20.78 4.48 7.33
N SER A 45 -20.51 3.69 8.38
CA SER A 45 -20.43 4.21 9.75
C SER A 45 -19.03 4.77 10.00
N ASP A 46 -18.93 5.84 10.80
CA ASP A 46 -17.64 6.38 11.26
C ASP A 46 -16.79 5.38 12.03
N ARG A 47 -17.38 4.25 12.47
CA ARG A 47 -16.69 3.12 13.11
C ARG A 47 -16.32 2.00 12.13
N SER A 48 -16.50 2.20 10.83
CA SER A 48 -16.13 1.24 9.80
C SER A 48 -14.62 1.02 9.80
N ARG A 49 -14.20 -0.16 10.27
CA ARG A 49 -12.79 -0.55 10.23
C ARG A 49 -12.23 -0.56 8.82
N PHE A 50 -13.06 -0.91 7.83
CA PHE A 50 -12.68 -0.83 6.42
C PHE A 50 -12.28 0.60 6.03
N VAL A 51 -13.10 1.60 6.36
CA VAL A 51 -12.83 3.01 6.01
C VAL A 51 -11.54 3.48 6.67
N TRP A 52 -11.37 3.24 7.97
CA TRP A 52 -10.15 3.63 8.69
C TRP A 52 -8.91 2.93 8.15
N ARG A 53 -8.99 1.64 7.86
CA ARG A 53 -7.89 0.89 7.24
C ARG A 53 -7.53 1.46 5.87
N ALA A 54 -8.52 1.76 5.03
CA ALA A 54 -8.30 2.35 3.71
C ALA A 54 -7.66 3.75 3.81
N LEU A 55 -8.11 4.60 4.75
CA LEU A 55 -7.55 5.93 4.96
C LEU A 55 -6.11 5.88 5.48
N LEU A 56 -5.81 5.00 6.45
CA LEU A 56 -4.45 4.80 6.96
C LEU A 56 -3.52 4.25 5.88
N ALA A 57 -4.00 3.28 5.09
CA ALA A 57 -3.26 2.74 3.96
C ALA A 57 -3.00 3.81 2.88
N ALA A 58 -4.00 4.64 2.56
CA ALA A 58 -3.83 5.75 1.63
C ALA A 58 -2.83 6.79 2.13
N TYR A 59 -2.85 7.11 3.43
CA TYR A 59 -1.86 8.00 4.05
C TYR A 59 -0.44 7.43 3.95
N ALA A 60 -0.26 6.15 4.30
CA ALA A 60 1.02 5.46 4.18
C ALA A 60 1.50 5.38 2.72
N GLY A 61 0.60 5.12 1.78
CA GLY A 61 0.86 5.19 0.35
C GLY A 61 1.31 6.59 -0.09
N GLY A 62 0.62 7.64 0.38
CA GLY A 62 1.03 9.02 0.15
C GLY A 62 2.45 9.30 0.60
N ALA A 63 2.83 8.84 1.80
CA ALA A 63 4.21 8.95 2.30
C ALA A 63 5.21 8.19 1.39
N ALA A 64 4.83 7.00 0.91
CA ALA A 64 5.65 6.23 -0.02
C ALA A 64 5.84 6.92 -1.38
N ILE A 65 4.91 7.78 -1.85
CA ILE A 65 5.11 8.61 -3.04
C ILE A 65 6.33 9.52 -2.86
N PHE A 66 6.41 10.22 -1.72
CA PHE A 66 7.55 11.09 -1.42
C PHE A 66 8.86 10.30 -1.31
N GLY A 67 8.82 9.12 -0.68
CA GLY A 67 9.97 8.21 -0.61
C GLY A 67 10.45 7.76 -1.99
N GLY A 68 9.54 7.32 -2.86
CA GLY A 68 9.83 6.93 -4.24
C GLY A 68 10.35 8.10 -5.08
N HIS A 69 9.79 9.30 -4.90
CA HIS A 69 10.26 10.52 -5.56
C HIS A 69 11.68 10.91 -5.15
N ALA A 70 11.98 10.84 -3.85
CA ALA A 70 13.29 11.13 -3.28
C ALA A 70 14.34 10.06 -3.61
N LEU A 71 13.93 8.81 -3.84
CA LEU A 71 14.84 7.78 -4.34
C LEU A 71 15.13 8.01 -5.84
N ALA A 72 14.10 8.33 -6.62
CA ALA A 72 14.20 8.59 -8.06
C ALA A 72 14.94 9.90 -8.41
N THR A 73 15.05 10.87 -7.49
CA THR A 73 15.97 12.02 -7.66
C THR A 73 17.43 11.59 -7.61
N ARG A 74 17.76 10.66 -6.71
CA ARG A 74 19.14 10.23 -6.43
C ARG A 74 19.63 9.22 -7.47
N SER A 75 18.83 8.18 -7.75
CA SER A 75 19.12 7.19 -8.80
C SER A 75 17.81 6.54 -9.28
N ILE A 76 17.55 6.66 -10.57
CA ILE A 76 16.37 6.05 -11.19
C ILE A 76 16.53 4.53 -11.32
N GLU A 77 17.76 4.03 -11.51
CA GLU A 77 18.02 2.59 -11.58
C GLU A 77 17.74 1.94 -10.22
N ALA A 78 18.25 2.53 -9.14
CA ALA A 78 17.99 2.04 -7.79
C ALA A 78 16.50 2.08 -7.46
N ALA A 79 15.82 3.16 -7.83
CA ALA A 79 14.38 3.28 -7.64
C ALA A 79 13.60 2.20 -8.40
N ALA A 80 14.00 1.86 -9.63
CA ALA A 80 13.36 0.82 -10.42
C ALA A 80 13.55 -0.59 -9.81
N VAL A 81 14.76 -0.91 -9.33
CA VAL A 81 15.03 -2.20 -8.65
C VAL A 81 14.19 -2.35 -7.39
N TRP A 82 14.16 -1.31 -6.55
CA TRP A 82 13.35 -1.32 -5.34
C TRP A 82 11.86 -1.37 -5.65
N LEU A 83 11.40 -0.62 -6.65
CA LEU A 83 10.01 -0.67 -7.08
C LEU A 83 9.61 -2.09 -7.47
N GLY A 84 10.42 -2.78 -8.28
CA GLY A 84 10.17 -4.18 -8.65
C GLY A 84 10.01 -5.09 -7.43
N ARG A 85 10.90 -4.97 -6.43
CA ARG A 85 10.84 -5.75 -5.18
C ARG A 85 9.58 -5.44 -4.38
N VAL A 86 9.26 -4.16 -4.20
CA VAL A 86 8.09 -3.72 -3.43
C VAL A 86 6.79 -4.11 -4.13
N SER A 87 6.73 -4.01 -5.46
CA SER A 87 5.59 -4.47 -6.25
C SER A 87 5.37 -5.99 -6.15
N VAL A 88 6.43 -6.79 -6.23
CA VAL A 88 6.34 -8.25 -6.01
C VAL A 88 5.87 -8.55 -4.59
N ALA A 89 6.43 -7.88 -3.58
CA ALA A 89 5.98 -8.04 -2.20
C ALA A 89 4.51 -7.67 -2.02
N ALA A 90 4.05 -6.57 -2.62
CA ALA A 90 2.65 -6.14 -2.57
C ALA A 90 1.72 -7.15 -3.25
N ALA A 91 2.09 -7.66 -4.42
CA ALA A 91 1.31 -8.67 -5.14
C ALA A 91 1.19 -9.98 -4.33
N LEU A 92 2.30 -10.45 -3.76
CA LEU A 92 2.31 -11.62 -2.89
C LEU A 92 1.48 -11.40 -1.62
N ALA A 93 1.62 -10.24 -0.99
CA ALA A 93 0.85 -9.89 0.21
C ALA A 93 -0.65 -9.87 -0.06
N LEU A 94 -1.08 -9.26 -1.18
CA LEU A 94 -2.48 -9.23 -1.60
C LEU A 94 -3.00 -10.64 -1.91
N ALA A 95 -2.23 -11.46 -2.62
CA ALA A 95 -2.61 -12.84 -2.93
C ALA A 95 -2.76 -13.70 -1.66
N LEU A 96 -1.79 -13.59 -0.74
CA LEU A 96 -1.82 -14.29 0.53
C LEU A 96 -2.97 -13.82 1.42
N GLN A 97 -3.24 -12.52 1.48
CA GLN A 97 -4.39 -11.99 2.21
C GLN A 97 -5.69 -12.58 1.66
N GLY A 98 -5.87 -12.57 0.34
CA GLY A 98 -7.08 -13.13 -0.29
C GLY A 98 -7.26 -14.64 -0.04
N ALA A 99 -6.17 -15.38 0.17
CA ALA A 99 -6.22 -16.81 0.48
C ALA A 99 -6.44 -17.10 1.98
N LEU A 100 -5.87 -16.28 2.87
CA LEU A 100 -5.84 -16.53 4.32
C LEU A 100 -6.96 -15.82 5.10
N VAL A 101 -7.45 -14.70 4.57
CA VAL A 101 -8.47 -13.85 5.21
C VAL A 101 -9.51 -13.49 4.15
N PRO A 102 -10.48 -14.40 3.89
CA PRO A 102 -11.58 -14.13 2.98
C PRO A 102 -12.43 -12.91 3.42
#